data_AF-A0A7C1R234-F1
#
_entry.id   AF-A0A7C1R234-F1
#
_cell.length_a   1.000
_cell.length_b   1.000
_cell.length_c   1.000
_cell.angle_alpha   90.00
_cell.angle_beta   90.00
_cell.angle_gamma   90.00
#
_symmetry.space_group_name_H-M   'P 1'
#
loop_
_entity.id
_entity.type
_entity.pdbx_description
1 polymer ?
#
loop_
_entity_poly.entity_id
_entity_poly.type
_entity_poly.pdbx_seq_one_letter_code
_entity_poly.pdbx_strand_id
1 'polypeptide(L)' 'MSKLRTHILVGSLFLLLIVGSLGLSQQRGQRPSWNERSPTVGKKVPEVIVYDKNLNKIPLSNLYKDTLLIIQWGGCT' A
#
# COMPACT_ATOMS: atom_id res chain seq x y z
N MET A 1 1.57 -9.39 -55.51
CA MET A 1 0.49 -9.52 -54.50
C MET A 1 1.08 -9.46 -53.07
N SER A 2 1.56 -8.30 -52.61
CA SER A 2 2.32 -8.23 -51.33
C SER A 2 1.97 -7.07 -50.40
N LYS A 3 0.89 -6.33 -50.67
CA LYS A 3 0.49 -5.19 -49.82
C LYS A 3 -0.50 -5.56 -48.72
N LEU A 4 -1.30 -6.62 -48.90
CA LEU A 4 -2.37 -6.99 -47.96
C LEU A 4 -1.85 -7.65 -46.67
N ARG A 5 -0.75 -8.42 -46.74
CA ARG A 5 -0.17 -9.11 -45.57
C ARG A 5 0.50 -8.16 -44.57
N THR A 6 1.08 -7.06 -45.06
CA THR A 6 1.75 -6.06 -44.23
C THR A 6 0.76 -5.28 -43.36
N HIS A 7 -0.45 -4.98 -43.88
CA HIS A 7 -1.48 -4.29 -43.11
C HIS A 7 -2.07 -5.15 -41.97
N ILE A 8 -2.16 -6.47 -42.16
CA ILE A 8 -2.63 -7.40 -41.12
C ILE A 8 -1.59 -7.51 -39.99
N LEU A 9 -0.31 -7.58 -40.33
CA LEU A 9 0.78 -7.62 -39.36
C LEU A 9 0.90 -6.31 -38.56
N VAL A 10 0.81 -5.16 -39.22
CA VAL A 10 0.87 -3.85 -38.55
C VAL A 10 -0.37 -3.62 -37.68
N GLY A 11 -1.57 -4.01 -38.13
CA GLY A 11 -2.80 -3.92 -37.34
C GLY A 11 -2.77 -4.78 -36.08
N SER A 12 -2.21 -5.99 -36.16
CA SER A 12 -2.05 -6.90 -35.01
C SER A 12 -1.04 -6.36 -34.00
N LEU A 13 0.08 -5.80 -34.47
CA LEU A 13 1.09 -5.20 -33.59
C LEU A 13 0.57 -3.93 -32.88
N PHE A 14 -0.25 -3.13 -33.57
CA PHE A 14 -0.89 -1.95 -32.99
C PHE A 14 -1.94 -2.32 -31.94
N LEU A 15 -2.71 -3.40 -32.14
CA LEU A 15 -3.69 -3.88 -31.17
C LEU A 15 -3.02 -4.35 -29.87
N LEU A 16 -1.89 -5.04 -29.97
CA LEU A 16 -1.11 -5.50 -28.81
C LEU A 16 -0.56 -4.35 -27.96
N LEU A 17 -0.13 -3.25 -28.59
CA LEU A 17 0.38 -2.07 -27.88
C LEU A 17 -0.71 -1.30 -27.11
N ILE A 18 -1.93 -1.26 -27.64
CA ILE A 18 -3.07 -0.61 -26.97
C ILE A 18 -3.54 -1.46 -25.77
N VAL A 19 -3.64 -2.78 -25.93
CA VAL A 19 -4.07 -3.66 -24.82
C VAL A 19 -3.02 -3.71 -23.70
N GLY A 20 -1.73 -3.70 -24.02
CA GLY A 20 -0.64 -3.71 -23.03
C GLY A 20 -0.54 -2.43 -22.19
N SER A 21 -0.98 -1.27 -22.71
CA SER A 21 -0.91 0.02 -22.00
C SER A 21 -2.12 0.29 -21.09
N LEU A 22 -3.28 -0.27 -21.40
CA LEU A 22 -4.48 -0.17 -20.54
C LEU A 22 -4.34 -0.98 -19.23
N GLY A 23 -3.58 -2.09 -19.24
CA GLY A 23 -3.37 -2.93 -18.06
C GLY A 23 -2.38 -2.39 -17.02
N LEU A 24 -1.49 -1.46 -17.40
CA LEU A 24 -0.45 -0.94 -16.49
C LEU A 24 -0.86 0.32 -15.71
N SER A 25 -1.96 0.99 -16.08
CA SER A 25 -2.40 2.21 -15.38
C SER A 25 -3.27 1.94 -14.14
N GLN A 26 -3.83 0.73 -14.00
CA GLN A 26 -4.76 0.41 -12.90
C GLN A 26 -4.09 0.07 -11.55
N GLN A 27 -2.76 0.02 -11.45
CA GLN A 27 -2.09 -0.19 -10.17
C GLN A 27 -1.80 1.08 -9.36
N ARG A 28 -2.13 2.28 -9.86
CA ARG A 28 -2.10 3.51 -9.06
C ARG A 28 -3.48 3.75 -8.44
N GLY A 29 -3.65 3.31 -7.20
CA GLY A 29 -4.86 3.63 -6.43
C GLY A 29 -5.28 2.61 -5.39
N GLN A 30 -4.55 1.49 -5.23
CA GLN A 30 -4.76 0.65 -4.05
C GLN A 30 -4.26 1.40 -2.82
N ARG A 31 -5.17 2.19 -2.22
CA ARG A 31 -5.06 2.59 -0.83
C ARG A 31 -4.76 1.31 -0.05
N PRO A 32 -3.66 1.23 0.73
CA PRO A 32 -3.49 0.11 1.63
C PRO A 32 -4.73 0.07 2.51
N SER A 33 -5.54 -0.98 2.36
CA SER A 33 -6.69 -1.18 3.24
C SER A 33 -6.09 -1.34 4.63
N TRP A 34 -6.38 -0.39 5.51
CA TRP A 34 -5.98 -0.48 6.91
C TRP A 34 -6.78 -1.63 7.52
N ASN A 35 -6.26 -2.85 7.37
CA ASN A 35 -6.93 -4.10 7.75
C ASN A 35 -6.78 -4.39 9.25
N GLU A 36 -6.42 -3.39 10.04
CA GLU A 36 -6.26 -3.54 11.47
C GLU A 36 -7.43 -2.84 12.17
N ARG A 37 -8.18 -3.63 12.92
CA ARG A 37 -9.32 -3.21 13.73
C ARG A 37 -8.88 -2.05 14.62
N SER A 38 -9.50 -0.88 14.46
CA SER A 38 -9.21 0.27 15.32
C SER A 38 -9.36 -0.13 16.79
N PRO A 39 -8.44 0.32 17.67
CA PRO A 39 -8.56 0.03 19.10
C PRO A 39 -9.91 0.53 19.62
N THR A 40 -10.59 -0.30 20.39
CA THR A 40 -11.94 -0.02 20.91
C THR A 40 -11.84 0.47 22.36
N VAL A 41 -12.55 1.55 22.70
CA VAL A 41 -12.59 2.11 24.06
C VAL A 41 -13.01 1.04 25.07
N GLY A 42 -12.33 0.99 26.21
CA GLY A 42 -12.59 0.02 27.28
C GLY A 42 -12.10 -1.41 26.99
N LYS A 43 -11.50 -1.67 25.83
CA LYS A 43 -10.79 -2.93 25.55
C LYS A 43 -9.30 -2.78 25.86
N LYS A 44 -8.67 -3.90 26.22
CA LYS A 44 -7.23 -3.96 26.45
C LYS A 44 -6.50 -3.57 25.16
N VAL A 45 -5.55 -2.64 25.27
CA VAL A 45 -4.66 -2.25 24.17
C VAL A 45 -3.78 -3.45 23.78
N PRO A 46 -3.64 -3.78 22.49
CA PRO A 46 -2.75 -4.85 22.07
C PRO A 46 -1.30 -4.53 22.45
N GLU A 47 -0.51 -5.57 22.76
CA GLU A 47 0.92 -5.38 22.99
C GLU A 47 1.60 -5.08 21.66
N VAL A 48 2.35 -3.97 21.61
CA VAL A 48 3.04 -3.50 20.40
C VAL A 48 4.49 -3.22 20.72
N ILE A 49 5.40 -3.47 19.77
CA ILE A 49 6.80 -3.07 19.89
C ILE A 49 6.96 -1.74 19.14
N VAL A 50 7.47 -0.73 19.84
CA VAL A 50 7.88 0.54 19.23
C VAL A 50 9.40 0.62 19.16
N TYR A 51 9.90 1.45 18.26
CA TYR A 51 11.32 1.69 18.11
C TYR A 51 11.65 3.09 18.60
N ASP A 52 12.71 3.22 19.40
CA ASP A 52 13.23 4.53 19.77
C ASP A 52 14.01 5.17 18.60
N LYS A 53 14.50 6.39 18.81
CA LYS A 53 15.33 7.12 17.84
C LYS A 53 16.63 6.40 17.45
N ASN A 54 17.08 5.45 18.27
CA ASN A 54 18.29 4.65 18.06
C ASN A 54 17.94 3.25 17.49
N LEU A 55 16.69 3.02 17.09
CA LEU A 55 16.17 1.74 16.60
C LEU A 55 16.18 0.61 17.63
N ASN A 56 16.24 0.93 18.93
CA ASN A 56 16.06 -0.06 19.98
C ASN A 56 14.58 -0.44 20.09
N LYS A 57 14.33 -1.74 20.26
CA LYS A 57 12.99 -2.28 20.48
C LYS A 57 12.53 -1.98 21.91
N ILE A 58 11.38 -1.33 22.04
CA ILE A 58 10.75 -1.02 23.32
C ILE A 58 9.31 -1.55 23.29
N PRO A 59 8.94 -2.51 24.15
CA PRO A 59 7.54 -2.89 24.35
C PRO A 59 6.70 -1.68 24.79
N LEU A 60 5.49 -1.51 24.24
CA LEU A 60 4.60 -0.40 24.59
C LEU A 60 4.30 -0.40 26.10
N SER A 61 4.19 -1.58 26.71
CA SER A 61 4.02 -1.76 28.17
C SER A 61 5.13 -1.09 29.01
N ASN A 62 6.33 -0.91 28.47
CA ASN A 62 7.43 -0.25 29.19
C ASN A 62 7.32 1.28 29.18
N LEU A 63 6.46 1.86 28.33
CA LEU A 63 6.33 3.31 28.17
C LEU A 63 5.26 3.94 29.08
N TYR A 64 4.47 3.12 29.78
CA TYR A 64 3.41 3.62 30.65
C TYR A 64 3.30 2.79 31.93
N LYS A 65 3.09 3.47 33.05
CA LYS A 65 2.72 2.82 34.32
C LYS A 65 1.23 2.95 34.58
N ASP A 66 0.68 4.16 34.35
CA ASP A 66 -0.73 4.45 34.61
C ASP A 66 -1.50 4.90 33.35
N THR A 67 -0.98 5.86 32.58
CA THR A 67 -1.69 6.41 31.42
C THR A 67 -0.71 6.85 30.34
N LEU A 68 -1.06 6.60 29.07
CA LEU A 68 -0.28 6.98 27.88
C LEU A 68 -1.17 7.69 26.86
N LEU A 69 -0.69 8.83 26.34
CA LEU A 69 -1.29 9.49 25.19
C LEU A 69 -0.45 9.18 23.95
N ILE A 70 -1.05 8.55 22.94
CA ILE A 70 -0.42 8.25 21.66
C ILE A 70 -1.03 9.15 20.58
N ILE A 71 -0.20 9.93 19.90
CA ILE A 71 -0.62 10.76 18.78
C ILE A 71 -0.09 10.12 17.49
N GLN A 72 -1.00 9.60 16.68
CA GLN A 72 -0.65 9.03 15.38
C GLN A 72 -0.71 10.12 14.31
N TRP A 73 0.41 10.35 13.63
CA TRP A 73 0.50 11.24 12.49
C TRP A 73 0.64 10.39 11.22
N GLY A 74 -0.27 10.57 10.27
CA GLY A 74 -0.13 9.98 8.93
C GLY A 74 0.78 10.87 8.09
N GLY A 75 1.92 10.34 7.65
CA GLY A 75 2.75 11.02 6.66
C GLY A 75 2.00 11.08 5.33
N CYS A 76 1.69 12.28 4.86
CA CYS A 76 1.16 12.51 3.53
C CYS A 76 2.36 12.51 2.57
N THR A 77 2.62 11.38 1.92
CA THR A 77 3.60 11.28 0.82
C THR A 77 2.92 11.57 -0.51
#